data_AF-A0A4S4ZHK3-F1
#
_entry.id   AF-A0A4S4ZHK3-F1
#
_cell.length_a   1.000
_cell.length_b   1.000
_cell.length_c   1.000
_cell.angle_alpha   90.00
_cell.angle_beta   90.00
_cell.angle_gamma   90.00
#
_symmetry.space_group_name_H-M   'P 1'
#
loop_
_entity.id
_entity.type
_entity.pdbx_description
1 polymer ?
#
loop_
_entity_poly.entity_id
_entity_poly.type
_entity_poly.pdbx_seq_one_letter_code
_entity_poly.pdbx_strand_id
1 'polypeptide(L)'
;MLAVIVAVVGALVLQVTVLPHFAWRIGGLGVVPDLVLLVVVATAIATDTRFATLAGFGAGLLLDVAPPADHVAGRWALALMVVGYVVGRLVHDNTADVGRFEPESVRRPPVPLMLAAAAGGSFIGTSVFALTGLLVDDAAVAVSDLLPVALVALLLDVIAALAVVPATLWLHRRLASDDLGDRVRVRA
;
A
#
# COMPACT_ATOMS: atom_id res chain seq x y z
N MET A 1 -11.60 -0.50 10.46
CA MET A 1 -11.49 -1.89 9.98
C MET A 1 -12.25 -2.12 8.67
N LEU A 2 -13.56 -1.87 8.61
CA LEU A 2 -14.37 -2.05 7.38
C LEU A 2 -13.78 -1.33 6.14
N ALA A 3 -13.40 -0.06 6.28
CA ALA A 3 -12.82 0.71 5.18
C ALA A 3 -11.55 0.08 4.59
N VAL A 4 -10.68 -0.47 5.45
CA VAL A 4 -9.46 -1.16 5.02
C VAL A 4 -9.79 -2.43 4.28
N ILE A 5 -10.71 -3.24 4.82
CA ILE A 5 -11.12 -4.49 4.17
C ILE A 5 -11.66 -4.20 2.77
N VAL A 6 -12.57 -3.23 2.64
CA VAL A 6 -13.13 -2.83 1.34
C VAL A 6 -12.06 -2.29 0.40
N ALA A 7 -11.15 -1.45 0.90
CA ALA A 7 -10.06 -0.90 0.10
C ALA A 7 -9.10 -2.00 -0.39
N VAL A 8 -8.65 -2.88 0.50
CA VAL A 8 -7.72 -3.97 0.20
C VAL A 8 -8.33 -4.96 -0.77
N VAL A 9 -9.56 -5.42 -0.51
CA VAL A 9 -10.24 -6.36 -1.41
C VAL A 9 -10.53 -5.70 -2.76
N GLY A 10 -10.99 -4.46 -2.79
CA GLY A 10 -11.24 -3.72 -4.03
C GLY A 10 -9.97 -3.50 -4.85
N ALA A 11 -8.88 -3.09 -4.20
CA ALA A 11 -7.57 -2.95 -4.83
C ALA A 11 -7.07 -4.28 -5.37
N LEU A 12 -7.15 -5.36 -4.58
CA LEU A 12 -6.75 -6.69 -4.99
C LEU A 12 -7.53 -7.16 -6.22
N VAL A 13 -8.87 -7.03 -6.21
CA VAL A 13 -9.72 -7.40 -7.35
C VAL A 13 -9.33 -6.59 -8.59
N LEU A 14 -9.23 -5.27 -8.49
CA LEU A 14 -8.80 -4.43 -9.62
C LEU A 14 -7.41 -4.81 -10.13
N GLN A 15 -6.49 -5.13 -9.22
CA GLN A 15 -5.12 -5.50 -9.53
C GLN A 15 -4.99 -6.86 -10.22
N VAL A 16 -5.82 -7.84 -9.87
CA VAL A 16 -5.79 -9.16 -10.51
C VAL A 16 -6.68 -9.25 -11.75
N THR A 17 -7.75 -8.45 -11.87
CA THR A 17 -8.69 -8.56 -13.00
C THR A 17 -8.52 -7.47 -14.05
N VAL A 18 -8.33 -6.20 -13.67
CA VAL A 18 -8.36 -5.08 -14.63
C VAL A 18 -6.96 -4.74 -15.08
N LEU A 19 -6.07 -4.51 -14.11
CA LEU A 19 -4.71 -4.04 -14.31
C LEU A 19 -3.86 -4.89 -15.27
N PRO A 20 -3.95 -6.24 -15.31
CA PRO A 20 -3.17 -7.03 -16.25
C PRO A 20 -3.47 -6.72 -17.73
N HIS A 21 -4.65 -6.18 -18.04
CA HIS A 21 -5.03 -5.76 -19.39
C HIS A 21 -4.33 -4.47 -19.84
N PHE A 22 -3.79 -3.69 -18.90
CA PHE A 22 -3.07 -2.44 -19.14
C PHE A 22 -1.58 -2.55 -18.81
N ALA A 23 -1.08 -3.77 -18.64
CA ALA A 23 0.30 -4.01 -18.23
C ALA A 23 1.30 -3.47 -19.27
N TRP A 24 2.28 -2.70 -18.79
CA TRP A 24 3.40 -2.26 -19.61
C TRP A 24 4.39 -3.41 -19.79
N ARG A 25 4.73 -3.75 -21.03
CA ARG A 25 5.67 -4.83 -21.31
C ARG A 25 7.10 -4.32 -21.32
N ILE A 26 7.92 -4.79 -20.40
CA ILE A 26 9.35 -4.48 -20.28
C ILE A 26 10.11 -5.78 -20.15
N GLY A 27 11.05 -6.05 -21.07
CA GLY A 27 11.82 -7.29 -21.05
C GLY A 27 10.97 -8.56 -21.17
N GLY A 28 9.76 -8.47 -21.74
CA GLY A 28 8.80 -9.58 -21.81
C GLY A 28 7.90 -9.73 -20.58
N LEU A 29 8.20 -9.03 -19.49
CA LEU A 29 7.40 -9.03 -18.25
C LEU A 29 6.35 -7.91 -18.28
N GLY A 30 5.16 -8.21 -17.78
CA GLY A 30 4.09 -7.22 -17.61
C GLY A 30 4.25 -6.49 -16.29
N VAL A 31 4.33 -5.16 -16.34
CA VAL A 31 4.50 -4.29 -15.16
C VAL A 31 3.23 -3.49 -14.93
N VAL A 32 2.75 -3.50 -13.69
CA VAL A 32 1.50 -2.84 -13.28
C VAL A 32 1.67 -2.27 -11.87
N PRO A 33 1.02 -1.14 -11.52
CA PRO A 33 1.10 -0.61 -10.16
C PRO A 33 0.51 -1.55 -9.11
N ASP A 34 1.13 -1.56 -7.93
CA ASP A 34 0.68 -2.31 -6.77
C ASP A 34 -0.34 -1.50 -5.96
N LEU A 35 -1.62 -1.70 -6.28
CA LEU A 35 -2.73 -1.02 -5.63
C LEU A 35 -2.86 -1.43 -4.17
N VAL A 36 -2.59 -2.70 -3.84
CA VAL A 36 -2.67 -3.20 -2.46
C VAL A 36 -1.62 -2.52 -1.59
N LEU A 37 -0.38 -2.39 -2.09
CA LEU A 37 0.66 -1.62 -1.42
C LEU A 37 0.23 -0.17 -1.19
N LEU A 38 -0.33 0.49 -2.20
CA LEU A 38 -0.78 1.88 -2.08
C LEU A 38 -1.94 2.05 -1.08
N VAL A 39 -2.83 1.06 -0.96
CA VAL A 39 -3.86 1.02 0.09
C VAL A 39 -3.22 0.86 1.48
N VAL A 40 -2.19 0.03 1.63
CA VAL A 40 -1.46 -0.12 2.90
C VAL A 40 -0.76 1.20 3.28
N VAL A 41 -0.11 1.86 2.32
CA VAL A 41 0.49 3.19 2.50
C VAL A 41 -0.57 4.21 2.96
N ALA A 42 -1.72 4.26 2.29
CA ALA A 42 -2.80 5.16 2.65
C ALA A 42 -3.37 4.84 4.05
N THR A 43 -3.48 3.56 4.40
CA THR A 43 -3.90 3.10 5.73
C THR A 43 -2.89 3.56 6.80
N ALA A 44 -1.59 3.44 6.52
CA ALA A 44 -0.53 3.91 7.39
C ALA A 44 -0.55 5.44 7.62
N ILE A 45 -1.01 6.21 6.63
CA ILE A 45 -1.22 7.65 6.77
C ILE A 45 -2.50 7.97 7.58
N ALA A 46 -3.54 7.13 7.45
CA ALA A 46 -4.86 7.37 8.04
C ALA A 46 -5.04 6.86 9.48
N THR A 47 -4.16 5.97 9.93
CA THR A 47 -4.30 5.20 11.17
C THR A 47 -2.96 5.09 11.89
N ASP A 48 -2.93 4.53 13.10
CA ASP A 48 -1.70 4.34 13.84
C ASP A 48 -0.79 3.23 13.26
N THR A 49 0.50 3.29 13.62
CA THR A 49 1.53 2.35 13.15
C THR A 49 1.19 0.89 13.45
N ARG A 50 0.59 0.57 14.60
CA ARG A 50 0.29 -0.84 14.96
C ARG A 50 -0.81 -1.38 14.06
N PHE A 51 -1.88 -0.61 13.89
CA PHE A 51 -2.97 -0.99 13.01
C PHE A 51 -2.50 -1.11 11.55
N ALA A 52 -1.68 -0.16 11.07
CA ALA A 52 -1.10 -0.21 9.73
C ALA A 52 -0.20 -1.43 9.50
N THR A 53 0.60 -1.81 10.50
CA THR A 53 1.46 -3.00 10.45
C THR A 53 0.63 -4.28 10.29
N LEU A 54 -0.43 -4.43 11.10
CA LEU A 54 -1.33 -5.58 11.03
C LEU A 54 -2.15 -5.60 9.73
N ALA A 55 -2.62 -4.43 9.28
CA ALA A 55 -3.33 -4.28 8.01
C ALA A 55 -2.43 -4.66 6.83
N GLY A 56 -1.16 -4.24 6.84
CA GLY A 56 -0.16 -4.62 5.85
C GLY A 56 0.08 -6.12 5.81
N PHE A 57 0.27 -6.76 6.96
CA PHE A 57 0.39 -8.22 7.06
C PHE A 57 -0.82 -8.94 6.47
N GLY A 58 -2.03 -8.56 6.88
CA GLY A 58 -3.27 -9.18 6.38
C GLY A 58 -3.50 -8.96 4.88
N ALA A 59 -3.20 -7.76 4.37
CA ALA A 59 -3.26 -7.46 2.95
C ALA A 59 -2.25 -8.28 2.15
N GLY A 60 -1.03 -8.46 2.68
CA GLY A 60 -0.02 -9.28 2.04
C GLY A 60 -0.35 -10.77 2.04
N LEU A 61 -0.97 -11.29 3.11
CA LEU A 61 -1.52 -12.66 3.10
C LEU A 61 -2.59 -12.86 2.02
N LEU A 62 -3.46 -11.87 1.82
CA LEU A 62 -4.45 -11.92 0.75
C LEU A 62 -3.80 -11.89 -0.63
N LEU A 63 -2.75 -11.10 -0.80
CA LEU A 63 -1.99 -11.02 -2.05
C LEU A 63 -1.21 -12.32 -2.31
N ASP A 64 -0.67 -12.96 -1.26
CA ASP A 64 0.05 -14.23 -1.35
C ASP A 64 -0.84 -15.40 -1.82
N VAL A 65 -2.15 -15.36 -1.53
CA VAL A 65 -3.10 -16.39 -1.99
C VAL A 65 -3.82 -16.02 -3.28
N ALA A 66 -3.67 -14.78 -3.75
CA ALA A 66 -4.33 -14.30 -4.95
C ALA A 66 -3.57 -14.78 -6.21
N PRO A 67 -4.29 -15.09 -7.31
CA PRO A 67 -3.62 -15.39 -8.58
C PRO A 67 -2.80 -14.20 -9.10
N PRO A 68 -1.59 -14.40 -9.65
CA PRO A 68 -0.84 -15.66 -9.74
C PRO A 68 -0.11 -15.93 -8.40
N ALA A 69 -0.49 -16.97 -7.67
CA ALA A 69 0.19 -17.38 -6.43
C ALA A 69 1.45 -18.21 -6.78
N ASP A 70 2.34 -17.62 -7.57
CA ASP A 70 3.52 -18.27 -8.17
C ASP A 70 4.78 -18.13 -7.31
N HIS A 71 4.67 -17.46 -6.16
CA HIS A 71 5.73 -17.30 -5.18
C HIS A 71 5.40 -18.00 -3.86
N VAL A 72 6.41 -18.19 -3.01
CA VAL A 72 6.22 -18.75 -1.66
C VAL A 72 5.30 -17.87 -0.82
N ALA A 73 4.19 -18.45 -0.35
CA ALA A 73 3.23 -17.75 0.49
C ALA A 73 3.89 -17.20 1.77
N GLY A 74 3.59 -15.94 2.11
CA GLY A 74 4.18 -15.21 3.22
C GLY A 74 5.17 -14.11 2.79
N ARG A 75 5.63 -14.11 1.54
CA ARG A 75 6.57 -13.10 1.02
C ARG A 75 5.92 -11.71 0.94
N TRP A 76 4.71 -11.60 0.39
CA TRP A 76 3.99 -10.33 0.40
C TRP A 76 3.49 -9.96 1.78
N ALA A 77 3.08 -10.94 2.61
CA ALA A 77 2.73 -10.69 4.00
C ALA A 77 3.85 -9.99 4.77
N LEU A 78 5.09 -10.47 4.65
CA LEU A 78 6.26 -9.85 5.26
C LEU A 78 6.56 -8.47 4.65
N ALA A 79 6.55 -8.36 3.31
CA ALA A 79 6.83 -7.10 2.62
C ALA A 79 5.85 -5.99 3.01
N LEU A 80 4.54 -6.25 2.94
CA LEU A 80 3.52 -5.25 3.25
C LEU A 80 3.40 -4.97 4.74
N MET A 81 3.71 -5.93 5.62
CA MET A 81 3.86 -5.67 7.06
C MET A 81 4.99 -4.66 7.32
N VAL A 82 6.16 -4.84 6.70
CA VAL A 82 7.30 -3.92 6.84
C VAL A 82 6.96 -2.54 6.28
N VAL A 83 6.30 -2.48 5.11
CA VAL A 83 5.84 -1.20 4.53
C VAL A 83 4.88 -0.48 5.47
N GLY A 84 3.86 -1.17 5.99
CA GLY A 84 2.90 -0.59 6.93
C GLY A 84 3.57 -0.07 8.20
N TYR A 85 4.52 -0.82 8.75
CA TYR A 85 5.30 -0.40 9.92
C TYR A 85 6.19 0.82 9.62
N VAL A 86 7.00 0.78 8.57
CA VAL A 86 7.98 1.85 8.27
C VAL A 86 7.26 3.13 7.86
N VAL A 87 6.27 3.05 6.97
CA VAL A 87 5.51 4.23 6.55
C VAL A 87 4.71 4.79 7.72
N GLY A 88 4.05 3.93 8.50
CA GLY A 88 3.31 4.36 9.69
C GLY A 88 4.23 5.07 10.67
N ARG A 89 5.37 4.47 10.98
CA ARG A 89 6.36 5.07 11.88
C ARG A 89 6.90 6.40 11.36
N LEU A 90 7.31 6.49 10.10
CA LEU A 90 7.85 7.72 9.52
C LEU A 90 6.81 8.84 9.49
N VAL A 91 5.57 8.54 9.11
CA VAL A 91 4.49 9.54 9.09
C VAL A 91 4.24 10.08 10.50
N HIS A 92 4.16 9.22 11.51
CA HIS A 92 3.83 9.65 12.88
C HIS A 92 5.02 10.29 13.61
N ASP A 93 6.24 9.79 13.40
CA ASP A 93 7.46 10.34 14.01
C ASP A 93 7.78 11.73 13.42
N ASN A 94 7.64 11.93 12.10
CA ASN A 94 7.93 13.23 11.46
C ASN A 94 6.79 14.26 11.59
N THR A 95 5.56 13.84 11.89
CA THR A 95 4.47 14.79 12.19
C THR A 95 4.75 15.54 13.50
N ALA A 96 5.52 14.95 14.42
CA ALA A 96 5.99 15.65 15.63
C ALA A 96 6.99 16.79 15.33
N ASP A 97 7.81 16.67 14.28
CA ASP A 97 8.78 17.70 13.87
C ASP A 97 8.20 18.74 12.90
N VAL A 98 7.27 18.34 12.02
CA VAL A 98 6.61 19.23 11.04
C VAL A 98 5.46 20.04 11.67
N GLY A 99 4.98 19.64 12.85
CA GLY A 99 3.95 20.35 13.64
C GLY A 99 4.35 21.76 14.14
N ARG A 100 5.56 22.25 13.87
CA ARG A 100 5.95 23.65 14.12
C ARG A 100 5.51 24.64 13.04
N PHE A 101 5.06 24.18 11.88
CA PHE A 101 4.61 25.05 10.79
C PHE A 101 3.25 24.61 10.24
N GLU A 102 2.19 24.83 11.01
CA GLU A 102 0.81 25.21 10.60
C GLU A 102 -0.27 24.54 11.47
N PRO A 103 -1.38 25.24 11.74
CA PRO A 103 -2.35 24.82 12.75
C PRO A 103 -3.23 23.66 12.30
N GLU A 104 -3.47 22.78 13.28
CA GLU A 104 -4.43 21.70 13.42
C GLU A 104 -5.85 22.02 12.91
N SER A 105 -6.07 21.91 11.58
CA SER A 105 -7.43 21.88 11.02
C SER A 105 -7.51 21.12 9.68
N VAL A 106 -8.11 19.92 9.72
CA VAL A 106 -8.81 19.25 8.59
C VAL A 106 -8.06 19.14 7.25
N ARG A 107 -6.73 19.02 7.22
CA ARG A 107 -5.98 18.98 5.95
C ARG A 107 -5.78 17.55 5.41
N ARG A 108 -6.09 17.39 4.12
CA ARG A 108 -5.60 16.26 3.31
C ARG A 108 -4.08 16.18 3.47
N PRO A 109 -3.49 14.97 3.58
CA PRO A 109 -2.04 14.87 3.66
C PRO A 109 -1.39 15.59 2.47
N PRO A 110 -0.29 16.32 2.68
CA PRO A 110 0.35 17.07 1.62
C PRO A 110 0.82 16.11 0.53
N VAL A 111 0.64 16.49 -0.74
CA VAL A 111 1.00 15.65 -1.90
C VAL A 111 2.45 15.14 -1.83
N PRO A 112 3.46 15.95 -1.45
CA PRO A 112 4.83 15.46 -1.31
C PRO A 112 4.97 14.29 -0.32
N LEU A 113 4.24 14.30 0.79
CA LEU A 113 4.25 13.21 1.77
C LEU A 113 3.65 11.94 1.15
N MET A 114 2.54 12.06 0.42
CA MET A 114 1.90 10.93 -0.25
C MET A 114 2.82 10.28 -1.28
N LEU A 115 3.49 11.09 -2.10
CA LEU A 115 4.43 10.62 -3.11
C LEU A 115 5.68 10.01 -2.47
N ALA A 116 6.23 10.63 -1.42
CA ALA A 116 7.37 10.10 -0.69
C ALA A 116 7.05 8.78 0.00
N ALA A 117 5.88 8.67 0.63
CA ALA A 117 5.42 7.44 1.27
C ALA A 117 5.14 6.32 0.26
N ALA A 118 4.57 6.64 -0.91
CA ALA A 118 4.37 5.68 -1.99
C ALA A 118 5.69 5.19 -2.58
N ALA A 119 6.62 6.11 -2.91
CA ALA A 119 7.93 5.77 -3.43
C ALA A 119 8.74 4.94 -2.42
N GLY A 120 8.79 5.38 -1.16
CA GLY A 120 9.46 4.65 -0.08
C GLY A 120 8.83 3.29 0.17
N GLY A 121 7.49 3.22 0.22
CA GLY A 121 6.75 1.97 0.41
C GLY A 121 6.99 0.98 -0.73
N SER A 122 6.91 1.42 -1.98
CA SER A 122 7.18 0.60 -3.17
C SER A 122 8.61 0.08 -3.19
N PHE A 123 9.59 0.95 -2.91
CA PHE A 123 10.99 0.56 -2.84
C PHE A 123 11.25 -0.45 -1.72
N ILE A 124 10.72 -0.21 -0.51
CA ILE A 124 10.86 -1.11 0.64
C ILE A 124 10.19 -2.45 0.36
N GLY A 125 8.93 -2.44 -0.11
CA GLY A 125 8.15 -3.63 -0.40
C GLY A 125 8.85 -4.51 -1.44
N THR A 126 9.26 -3.91 -2.56
CA THR A 126 9.98 -4.60 -3.63
C THR A 126 11.31 -5.15 -3.14
N SER A 127 12.07 -4.40 -2.34
CA SER A 127 13.35 -4.85 -1.78
C SER A 127 13.17 -6.03 -0.83
N VAL A 128 12.18 -5.97 0.08
CA VAL A 128 11.89 -7.08 1.02
C VAL A 128 11.43 -8.32 0.25
N PHE A 129 10.55 -8.17 -0.74
CA PHE A 129 10.09 -9.27 -1.58
C PHE A 129 11.22 -9.91 -2.38
N ALA A 130 12.11 -9.11 -2.97
CA ALA A 130 13.25 -9.61 -3.75
C ALA A 130 14.29 -10.31 -2.86
N LEU A 131 14.68 -9.71 -1.74
CA LEU A 131 15.65 -10.30 -0.80
C LEU A 131 15.15 -11.59 -0.19
N THR A 132 13.87 -11.66 0.18
CA THR A 132 13.26 -12.91 0.69
C THR A 132 13.17 -13.99 -0.39
N GLY A 133 12.93 -13.61 -1.65
CA GLY A 133 13.01 -14.55 -2.78
C GLY A 133 14.40 -15.17 -2.95
N LEU A 134 15.46 -14.38 -2.80
CA LEU A 134 16.84 -14.88 -2.84
C LEU A 134 17.14 -15.83 -1.68
N LEU A 135 16.61 -15.57 -0.48
CA LEU A 135 16.83 -16.41 0.69
C LEU A 135 16.13 -17.78 0.59
N VAL A 136 15.01 -17.85 -0.13
CA VAL A 136 14.20 -19.07 -0.30
C VAL A 136 14.50 -19.77 -1.65
N ASP A 137 15.48 -19.28 -2.40
CA ASP A 137 15.85 -19.77 -3.75
C ASP A 137 14.67 -19.74 -4.75
N ASP A 138 13.74 -18.81 -4.53
CA ASP A 138 12.52 -18.56 -5.32
C ASP A 138 12.73 -17.37 -6.28
N ALA A 139 13.98 -17.13 -6.67
CA ALA A 139 14.37 -16.09 -7.61
C ALA A 139 14.39 -16.66 -9.03
N ALA A 140 13.20 -16.82 -9.61
CA ALA A 140 13.04 -17.37 -10.96
C ALA A 140 13.66 -16.50 -12.08
N VAL A 141 14.03 -15.25 -11.80
CA VAL A 141 14.49 -14.26 -12.78
C VAL A 141 15.79 -13.59 -12.30
N ALA A 142 16.72 -13.36 -13.23
CA ALA A 142 17.98 -12.69 -12.94
C ALA A 142 17.76 -11.23 -12.46
N VAL A 143 18.58 -10.78 -11.50
CA VAL A 143 18.48 -9.43 -10.92
C VAL A 143 18.58 -8.33 -11.98
N SER A 144 19.37 -8.56 -13.05
CA SER A 144 19.50 -7.63 -14.18
C SER A 144 18.20 -7.36 -14.92
N ASP A 145 17.31 -8.35 -14.98
CA ASP A 145 16.02 -8.25 -15.68
C ASP A 145 14.94 -7.67 -14.76
N LEU A 146 15.08 -7.90 -13.45
CA LEU A 146 14.19 -7.35 -12.42
C LEU A 146 14.41 -5.87 -12.17
N LEU A 147 15.63 -5.35 -12.32
CA LEU A 147 15.94 -3.95 -12.00
C LEU A 147 15.16 -2.95 -12.87
N PRO A 148 15.12 -3.06 -14.22
CA PRO A 148 14.28 -2.18 -15.04
C PRO A 148 12.79 -2.29 -14.72
N VAL A 149 12.32 -3.50 -14.42
CA VAL A 149 10.92 -3.77 -14.04
C VAL A 149 10.57 -3.08 -12.74
N ALA A 150 11.43 -3.21 -11.72
CA ALA A 150 11.25 -2.58 -10.41
C ALA A 150 11.26 -1.05 -10.51
N LEU A 151 12.13 -0.47 -11.34
CA LEU A 151 12.18 0.98 -11.54
C LEU A 151 10.91 1.52 -12.21
N VAL A 152 10.37 0.79 -13.19
CA VAL A 152 9.10 1.18 -13.80
C VAL A 152 7.95 0.94 -12.84
N ALA A 153 7.89 -0.18 -12.12
CA ALA A 153 6.87 -0.42 -11.10
C ALA A 153 6.83 0.71 -10.07
N LEU A 154 7.99 1.12 -9.56
CA LEU A 154 8.13 2.28 -8.66
C LEU A 154 7.55 3.55 -9.26
N LEU A 155 7.84 3.85 -10.53
CA LEU A 155 7.29 5.02 -11.21
C LEU A 155 5.77 4.93 -11.34
N LEU A 156 5.25 3.75 -11.68
CA LEU A 156 3.81 3.50 -11.77
C LEU A 156 3.11 3.64 -10.43
N ASP A 157 3.73 3.16 -9.35
CA ASP A 157 3.20 3.28 -7.99
C ASP A 157 3.11 4.75 -7.56
N VAL A 158 4.15 5.55 -7.86
CA VAL A 158 4.15 6.99 -7.58
C VAL A 158 3.03 7.72 -8.34
N ILE A 159 2.82 7.37 -9.62
CA ILE A 159 1.73 7.94 -10.43
C ILE A 159 0.37 7.48 -9.88
N ALA A 160 0.20 6.18 -9.63
CA ALA A 160 -1.04 5.60 -9.12
C ALA A 160 -1.39 6.13 -7.73
N ALA A 161 -0.38 6.46 -6.90
CA ALA A 161 -0.58 7.03 -5.57
C ALA A 161 -1.37 8.34 -5.58
N LEU A 162 -1.27 9.14 -6.66
CA LEU A 162 -2.04 10.37 -6.82
C LEU A 162 -3.55 10.13 -6.86
N ALA A 163 -3.99 8.92 -7.22
CA ALA A 163 -5.41 8.53 -7.27
C ALA A 163 -5.79 7.59 -6.13
N VAL A 164 -4.98 6.55 -5.89
CA VAL A 164 -5.30 5.46 -4.95
C VAL A 164 -5.24 5.93 -3.50
N VAL A 165 -4.21 6.68 -3.13
CA VAL A 165 -4.07 7.19 -1.75
C VAL A 165 -5.24 8.11 -1.37
N PRO A 166 -5.59 9.16 -2.14
CA PRO A 166 -6.72 10.02 -1.76
C PRO A 166 -8.07 9.29 -1.82
N ALA A 167 -8.27 8.35 -2.75
CA ALA A 167 -9.48 7.54 -2.80
C ALA A 167 -9.64 6.68 -1.54
N THR A 168 -8.55 6.06 -1.08
CA THR A 168 -8.53 5.25 0.15
C THR A 168 -8.79 6.12 1.38
N LEU A 169 -8.13 7.28 1.49
CA LEU A 169 -8.37 8.24 2.57
C LEU A 169 -9.81 8.76 2.59
N TRP A 170 -10.40 8.98 1.42
CA TRP A 170 -11.81 9.35 1.30
C TRP A 170 -12.73 8.24 1.83
N LEU A 171 -12.46 6.98 1.48
CA LEU A 171 -13.24 5.84 1.96
C LEU A 171 -13.16 5.70 3.49
N HIS A 172 -11.98 5.87 4.07
CA HIS A 172 -11.79 5.89 5.53
C HIS A 172 -12.67 6.94 6.21
N ARG A 173 -12.72 8.16 5.66
CA ARG A 173 -13.51 9.26 6.21
C ARG A 173 -15.01 9.02 6.08
N ARG A 174 -15.45 8.47 4.94
CA ARG A 174 -16.86 8.17 4.68
C ARG A 174 -17.40 7.16 5.68
N LEU A 175 -16.75 6.00 5.80
CA LEU A 175 -17.23 4.92 6.66
C LEU A 175 -17.08 5.23 8.16
N ALA A 176 -16.15 6.11 8.54
CA ALA A 176 -16.08 6.62 9.91
C ALA A 176 -17.25 7.58 10.24
N SER A 177 -17.70 8.36 9.27
CA SER A 177 -18.84 9.27 9.44
C SER A 177 -20.16 8.51 9.60
N ASP A 178 -20.33 7.41 8.85
CA ASP A 178 -21.55 6.60 8.90
C ASP A 178 -21.73 5.89 10.26
N ASP A 179 -20.65 5.33 10.83
CA ASP A 179 -20.67 4.67 12.16
C ASP A 179 -21.05 5.67 13.28
N LEU A 180 -20.59 6.92 13.19
CA LEU A 180 -20.99 7.97 14.14
C LEU A 180 -22.47 8.31 14.04
N GLY A 181 -23.02 8.35 12.82
CA GLY A 181 -24.45 8.61 12.58
C GLY A 181 -25.35 7.54 13.19
N ASP A 182 -24.98 6.26 13.06
CA ASP A 182 -25.75 5.15 13.62
C ASP A 182 -25.72 5.13 15.14
N ARG A 183 -24.57 5.41 15.77
CA ARG A 183 -24.46 5.46 17.24
C ARG A 183 -25.30 6.58 17.87
N VAL A 184 -25.43 7.72 17.19
CA VAL A 184 -26.27 8.83 17.67
C VAL A 184 -27.75 8.45 17.58
N ARG A 185 -28.20 7.80 16.50
CA ARG A 185 -29.59 7.35 16.34
C ARG A 185 -30.02 6.33 17.38
N VAL A 186 -29.14 5.40 17.76
CA VAL A 186 -29.46 4.36 18.77
C VAL A 186 -29.60 4.95 20.18
N ARG A 187 -29.07 6.15 20.44
CA ARG A 187 -29.11 6.81 21.76
C ARG A 187 -30.22 7.87 21.91
N ALA A 188 -30.93 8.19 20.84
CA ALA A 188 -32.06 9.13 20.85
C ALA A 188 -33.39 8.39 20.95
#